data_AF-A0A9N9IMX9-F1
#
_entry.id   AF-A0A9N9IMX9-F1
#
_cell.length_a   1.000
_cell.length_b   1.000
_cell.length_c   1.000
_cell.angle_alpha   90.00
_cell.angle_beta   90.00
_cell.angle_gamma   90.00
#
_symmetry.space_group_name_H-M   'P 1'
#
loop_
_entity.id
_entity.type
_entity.pdbx_description
1 polymer ?
#
loop_
_entity_poly.entity_id
_entity_poly.type
_entity_poly.pdbx_seq_one_letter_code
_entity_poly.pdbx_strand_id
1 'polypeptide(L)'
;IPSVNVSDSTQTIFNIVSYDDNTIVIHIIRPDSTYPIENGILWVDKYLSLRTIYPDGSVVPVDIKLDIQDFNFCILDINGNQASPIRIYPIRSNFLIVTYAETTNLTDPLSYTDCAMVVDLNGNIYSNITFGPSFVDVATNRWIPDRANIIANFDPDKKFTRFTPLTSST
;
A
#
# COMPACT_ATOMS: atom_id res chain seq x y z
N ILE A 1 34.60 23.34 6.69
CA ILE A 1 33.26 22.74 6.88
C ILE A 1 33.31 21.39 6.19
N PRO A 2 33.31 20.26 6.91
CA PRO A 2 33.31 18.97 6.24
C PRO A 2 31.94 18.76 5.58
N SER A 3 31.96 18.44 4.30
CA SER A 3 30.80 18.03 3.52
C SER A 3 30.23 16.74 4.10
N VAL A 4 29.02 16.80 4.63
CA VAL A 4 28.24 15.61 4.97
C VAL A 4 27.85 14.95 3.65
N ASN A 5 28.52 13.84 3.31
CA ASN A 5 28.04 12.91 2.30
C ASN A 5 26.83 12.18 2.89
N VAL A 6 25.64 12.75 2.73
CA VAL A 6 24.40 11.99 2.84
C VAL A 6 24.28 11.23 1.52
N SER A 7 24.46 9.91 1.55
CA SER A 7 23.98 9.06 0.46
C SER A 7 22.46 9.12 0.48
N ASP A 8 21.91 10.09 -0.22
CA ASP A 8 20.47 10.39 -0.20
C ASP A 8 19.77 9.33 -1.05
N SER A 9 19.24 8.28 -0.41
CA SER A 9 18.18 7.48 -1.01
C SER A 9 16.99 8.42 -1.23
N THR A 10 16.70 8.81 -2.46
CA THR A 10 15.65 9.80 -2.75
C THR A 10 14.29 9.26 -2.32
N GLN A 11 13.75 9.78 -1.22
CA GLN A 11 12.41 9.46 -0.74
C GLN A 11 11.38 10.10 -1.68
N THR A 12 10.36 9.34 -2.06
CA THR A 12 9.31 9.82 -2.96
C THR A 12 7.95 9.72 -2.27
N ILE A 13 7.11 10.75 -2.42
CA ILE A 13 5.72 10.70 -1.97
C ILE A 13 4.96 9.78 -2.93
N PHE A 14 4.41 8.69 -2.41
CA PHE A 14 3.65 7.72 -3.19
C PHE A 14 2.14 7.95 -3.09
N ASN A 15 1.64 8.26 -1.90
CA ASN A 15 0.21 8.52 -1.68
C ASN A 15 0.01 9.53 -0.56
N ILE A 16 -1.10 10.28 -0.61
CA ILE A 16 -1.54 11.22 0.42
C ILE A 16 -3.00 10.93 0.71
N VAL A 17 -3.33 10.70 1.99
CA VAL A 17 -4.71 10.55 2.45
C VAL A 17 -4.99 11.52 3.60
N SER A 18 -6.25 11.84 3.83
CA SER A 18 -6.66 12.77 4.89
C SER A 18 -7.87 12.23 5.66
N TYR A 19 -7.92 12.57 6.94
CA TYR A 19 -9.08 12.37 7.81
C TYR A 19 -9.96 13.63 7.84
N ASP A 20 -11.18 13.49 8.34
CA ASP A 20 -12.15 14.60 8.46
C ASP A 20 -11.70 15.71 9.43
N ASP A 21 -10.82 15.37 10.38
CA ASP A 21 -10.24 16.33 11.33
C ASP A 21 -9.06 17.15 10.74
N ASN A 22 -8.78 16.99 9.45
CA ASN A 22 -7.64 17.56 8.71
C ASN A 22 -6.27 16.96 9.07
N THR A 23 -6.22 15.83 9.79
CA THR A 23 -5.00 15.03 9.87
C THR A 23 -4.69 14.46 8.49
N ILE A 24 -3.45 14.62 8.03
CA ILE A 24 -2.96 14.12 6.73
C ILE A 24 -1.95 13.00 6.98
N VAL A 25 -2.01 11.93 6.20
CA VAL A 25 -1.00 10.87 6.18
C VAL A 25 -0.38 10.79 4.81
N ILE A 26 0.93 10.94 4.76
CA ILE A 26 1.74 10.80 3.55
C ILE A 26 2.42 9.43 3.61
N HIS A 27 2.15 8.58 2.62
CA HIS A 27 2.91 7.36 2.37
C HIS A 27 4.10 7.71 1.49
N ILE A 28 5.30 7.45 2.00
CA ILE A 28 6.55 7.63 1.26
C ILE A 28 7.16 6.26 0.94
N ILE A 29 7.86 6.20 -0.18
CA ILE A 29 8.61 5.02 -0.62
C ILE A 29 10.07 5.39 -0.84
N ARG A 30 10.97 4.43 -0.65
CA ARG A 30 12.40 4.59 -0.99
C ARG A 30 12.78 3.50 -1.97
N PRO A 31 13.24 3.84 -3.18
CA PRO A 31 13.78 2.84 -4.10
C PRO A 31 14.87 2.00 -3.44
N ASP A 32 14.76 0.68 -3.56
CA ASP A 32 15.79 -0.25 -3.10
C ASP A 32 16.86 -0.34 -4.20
N SER A 33 18.03 0.26 -3.94
CA SER A 33 19.15 0.31 -4.88
C SER A 33 19.80 -1.05 -5.16
N THR A 34 19.45 -2.09 -4.41
CA THR A 34 19.92 -3.45 -4.65
C THR A 34 19.21 -4.13 -5.83
N TYR A 35 18.05 -3.61 -6.24
CA TYR A 35 17.29 -4.11 -7.37
C TYR A 35 17.34 -3.11 -8.53
N PRO A 36 17.73 -3.52 -9.74
CA PRO A 36 17.62 -2.66 -10.91
C PRO A 36 16.14 -2.40 -11.24
N ILE A 37 15.83 -1.18 -11.70
CA ILE A 37 14.53 -0.89 -12.27
C ILE A 37 14.46 -1.58 -13.64
N GLU A 38 13.75 -2.69 -13.71
CA GLU A 38 13.62 -3.49 -14.92
C GLU A 38 12.16 -3.74 -15.27
N ASN A 39 11.83 -3.67 -16.56
CA ASN A 39 10.50 -4.00 -17.08
C ASN A 39 9.34 -3.28 -16.38
N GLY A 40 9.55 -2.03 -15.95
CA GLY A 40 8.54 -1.25 -15.25
C GLY A 40 8.31 -1.67 -13.79
N ILE A 41 9.21 -2.45 -13.18
CA ILE A 41 9.12 -2.87 -11.78
C ILE A 41 10.08 -2.01 -10.95
N LEU A 42 9.54 -1.36 -9.92
CA LEU A 42 10.30 -0.62 -8.91
C LEU A 42 10.19 -1.32 -7.57
N TRP A 43 11.29 -1.88 -7.09
CA TRP A 43 11.39 -2.38 -5.71
C TRP A 43 11.67 -1.23 -4.76
N VAL A 44 11.02 -1.28 -3.60
CA VAL A 44 11.17 -0.27 -2.54
C VAL A 44 11.60 -0.95 -1.24
N ASP A 45 12.05 -0.14 -0.28
CA ASP A 45 12.35 -0.61 1.05
C ASP A 45 11.15 -1.32 1.69
N LYS A 46 11.44 -2.35 2.49
CA LYS A 46 10.43 -3.27 3.07
C LYS A 46 9.76 -2.69 4.33
N TYR A 47 9.39 -1.42 4.26
CA TYR A 47 8.72 -0.68 5.32
C TYR A 47 7.49 0.04 4.76
N LEU A 48 6.40 0.04 5.53
CA LEU A 48 5.33 1.02 5.34
C LEU A 48 5.75 2.30 6.05
N SER A 49 6.22 3.28 5.27
CA SER A 49 6.74 4.55 5.76
C SER A 49 5.69 5.65 5.67
N LEU A 50 5.24 6.13 6.83
CA LEU A 50 4.19 7.12 6.97
C LEU A 50 4.74 8.41 7.59
N ARG A 51 4.23 9.56 7.13
CA ARG A 51 4.41 10.86 7.76
C ARG A 51 3.03 11.43 8.05
N THR A 52 2.67 11.50 9.33
CA THR A 52 1.41 12.07 9.77
C THR A 52 1.60 13.55 10.06
N ILE A 53 0.78 14.40 9.45
CA ILE A 53 0.74 15.84 9.68
C ILE A 53 -0.58 16.15 10.39
N TYR A 54 -0.50 16.68 11.59
CA TYR A 54 -1.67 17.05 12.38
C TYR A 54 -2.11 18.49 12.10
N PRO A 55 -3.36 18.87 12.46
CA PRO A 55 -3.87 20.23 12.25
C PRO A 55 -3.07 21.33 12.96
N ASP A 56 -2.33 20.99 14.02
CA ASP A 56 -1.43 21.90 14.72
C ASP A 56 -0.08 22.11 14.01
N GLY A 57 0.13 21.44 12.86
CA GLY A 57 1.34 21.50 12.07
C GLY A 57 2.45 20.54 12.52
N SER A 58 2.22 19.76 13.58
CA SER A 58 3.19 18.75 14.00
C SER A 58 3.29 17.61 12.97
N VAL A 59 4.50 17.09 12.81
CA VAL A 59 4.79 15.98 11.89
C VAL A 59 5.38 14.82 12.67
N VAL A 60 4.72 13.66 12.61
CA VAL A 60 5.16 12.44 13.28
C VAL A 60 5.52 11.37 12.24
N PRO A 61 6.81 10.97 12.15
CA PRO A 61 7.23 9.90 11.27
C PRO A 61 7.02 8.52 11.92
N VAL A 62 6.55 7.56 11.12
CA VAL A 62 6.46 6.15 11.51
C VAL A 62 6.94 5.29 10.35
N ASP A 63 7.82 4.33 10.61
CA ASP A 63 8.29 3.36 9.63
C ASP A 63 8.00 1.95 10.18
N ILE A 64 7.11 1.21 9.52
CA ILE A 64 6.52 -0.03 10.05
C ILE A 64 7.02 -1.21 9.24
N LYS A 65 7.65 -2.19 9.91
CA LYS A 65 7.99 -3.46 9.27
C LYS A 65 6.73 -4.35 9.23
N LEU A 66 6.24 -4.63 8.03
CA LEU A 66 5.09 -5.51 7.83
C LEU A 66 5.56 -6.97 7.70
N ASP A 67 4.82 -7.89 8.33
CA ASP A 67 5.02 -9.33 8.16
C ASP A 67 4.16 -9.83 7.00
N ILE A 68 4.57 -9.47 5.78
CA ILE A 68 3.89 -9.83 4.52
C ILE A 68 4.93 -10.27 3.48
N GLN A 69 4.48 -10.97 2.44
CA GLN A 69 5.37 -11.45 1.39
C GLN A 69 6.03 -10.29 0.63
N ASP A 70 7.32 -10.45 0.32
CA ASP A 70 8.19 -9.39 -0.22
C ASP A 70 7.67 -8.72 -1.50
N PHE A 71 6.95 -9.44 -2.36
CA PHE A 71 6.42 -8.89 -3.60
C PHE A 71 5.43 -7.73 -3.38
N ASN A 72 4.91 -7.57 -2.16
CA ASN A 72 4.07 -6.41 -1.84
C ASN A 72 4.84 -5.08 -1.88
N PHE A 73 6.17 -5.13 -1.80
CA PHE A 73 7.07 -3.98 -1.90
C PHE A 73 7.63 -3.77 -3.31
N CYS A 74 6.91 -4.23 -4.35
CA CYS A 74 7.19 -3.87 -5.73
C CYS A 74 6.03 -3.06 -6.33
N ILE A 75 6.38 -1.94 -6.96
CA ILE A 75 5.44 -1.08 -7.69
C ILE A 75 5.56 -1.43 -9.16
N LEU A 76 4.42 -1.73 -9.78
CA LEU A 76 4.33 -2.11 -11.18
C LEU A 76 3.89 -0.92 -12.02
N ASP A 77 4.64 -0.58 -13.07
CA ASP A 77 4.18 0.31 -14.13
C ASP A 77 3.37 -0.47 -15.16
N ILE A 78 2.07 -0.16 -15.22
CA ILE A 78 1.10 -0.78 -16.11
C ILE A 78 0.57 0.29 -17.05
N ASN A 79 1.14 0.33 -18.26
CA ASN A 79 0.80 1.29 -19.32
C ASN A 79 0.90 2.76 -18.87
N GLY A 80 1.93 3.11 -18.10
CA GLY A 80 2.15 4.45 -17.56
C GLY A 80 1.43 4.73 -16.24
N ASN A 81 0.76 3.73 -15.64
CA ASN A 81 0.10 3.85 -14.34
C ASN A 81 0.81 2.97 -13.31
N GLN A 82 1.20 3.56 -12.18
CA GLN A 82 1.78 2.82 -11.08
C GLN A 82 0.69 2.06 -10.31
N ALA A 83 0.90 0.76 -10.12
CA ALA A 83 0.06 -0.13 -9.33
C ALA A 83 0.89 -0.72 -8.20
N SER A 84 0.48 -0.43 -6.97
CA SER A 84 1.13 -0.95 -5.75
C SER A 84 0.21 -1.94 -5.05
N PRO A 85 0.70 -3.11 -4.62
CA PRO A 85 -0.04 -4.00 -3.74
C PRO A 85 -0.42 -3.31 -2.43
N ILE A 86 0.49 -2.47 -1.91
CA ILE A 86 0.29 -1.70 -0.69
C ILE A 86 -0.47 -0.41 -1.00
N ARG A 87 -1.67 -0.28 -0.45
CA ARG A 87 -2.45 0.97 -0.43
C ARG A 87 -2.91 1.27 0.99
N ILE A 88 -3.10 2.55 1.27
CA ILE A 88 -3.61 3.02 2.57
C ILE A 88 -4.95 3.72 2.41
N TYR A 89 -5.84 3.49 3.36
CA TYR A 89 -7.15 4.12 3.42
C TYR A 89 -7.42 4.60 4.86
N PRO A 90 -7.73 5.88 5.07
CA PRO A 90 -8.12 6.37 6.38
C PRO A 90 -9.45 5.75 6.78
N ILE A 91 -9.50 5.18 7.98
CA ILE A 91 -10.70 4.66 8.60
C ILE A 91 -10.75 5.10 10.06
N ARG A 92 -11.90 5.60 10.52
CA ARG A 92 -12.04 6.13 11.89
C ARG A 92 -11.00 7.22 12.18
N SER A 93 -11.02 7.82 13.37
CA SER A 93 -9.89 8.66 13.78
C SER A 93 -8.67 7.77 14.07
N ASN A 94 -7.51 8.11 13.50
CA ASN A 94 -6.20 7.52 13.78
C ASN A 94 -5.95 6.07 13.32
N PHE A 95 -6.81 5.48 12.47
CA PHE A 95 -6.56 4.15 11.91
C PHE A 95 -6.50 4.17 10.38
N LEU A 96 -5.68 3.29 9.84
CA LEU A 96 -5.56 3.02 8.42
C LEU A 96 -5.94 1.57 8.17
N ILE A 97 -6.68 1.34 7.09
CA ILE A 97 -6.64 0.04 6.41
C ILE A 97 -5.46 0.08 5.45
N VAL A 98 -4.57 -0.90 5.59
CA VAL A 98 -3.49 -1.16 4.66
C VAL A 98 -3.85 -2.42 3.88
N THR A 99 -4.03 -2.30 2.57
CA THR A 99 -4.26 -3.47 1.71
C THR A 99 -2.93 -4.04 1.24
N TYR A 100 -2.91 -5.33 0.95
CA TYR A 100 -1.79 -6.07 0.37
C TYR A 100 -2.33 -7.35 -0.27
N ALA A 101 -1.47 -8.20 -0.81
CA ALA A 101 -1.86 -9.51 -1.31
C ALA A 101 -1.00 -10.63 -0.71
N GLU A 102 -1.59 -11.82 -0.67
CA GLU A 102 -0.91 -13.08 -0.37
C GLU A 102 -1.08 -14.07 -1.52
N THR A 103 -0.15 -15.00 -1.65
CA THR A 103 -0.22 -16.08 -2.63
C THR A 103 0.49 -17.33 -2.12
N THR A 104 -0.07 -18.49 -2.46
CA THR A 104 0.57 -19.79 -2.25
C THR A 104 1.55 -20.16 -3.36
N ASN A 105 1.48 -19.49 -4.52
CA ASN A 105 2.33 -19.75 -5.68
C ASN A 105 2.55 -18.50 -6.55
N LEU A 106 3.74 -17.91 -6.46
CA LEU A 106 4.10 -16.70 -7.22
C LEU A 106 3.97 -16.84 -8.75
N THR A 107 4.02 -18.06 -9.30
CA THR A 107 3.89 -18.31 -10.74
C THR A 107 2.45 -18.54 -11.20
N ASP A 108 1.49 -18.66 -10.27
CA ASP A 108 0.08 -18.85 -10.58
C ASP A 108 -0.72 -17.58 -10.26
N PRO A 109 -1.10 -16.78 -11.28
CA PRO A 109 -1.87 -15.55 -11.11
C PRO A 109 -3.18 -15.73 -10.33
N LEU A 110 -3.81 -16.91 -10.40
CA LEU A 110 -5.11 -17.18 -9.76
C LEU A 110 -4.97 -17.50 -8.27
N SER A 111 -3.75 -17.73 -7.78
CA SER A 111 -3.48 -18.02 -6.38
C SER A 111 -3.38 -16.79 -5.48
N TYR A 112 -3.45 -15.59 -6.07
CA TYR A 112 -3.36 -14.33 -5.33
C TYR A 112 -4.69 -13.99 -4.66
N THR A 113 -4.62 -13.60 -3.40
CA THR A 113 -5.75 -13.13 -2.59
C THR A 113 -5.48 -11.75 -2.03
N ASP A 114 -6.48 -10.87 -2.11
CA ASP A 114 -6.41 -9.56 -1.50
C ASP A 114 -6.64 -9.67 0.00
N CYS A 115 -5.74 -9.06 0.75
CA CYS A 115 -5.77 -8.99 2.20
C CYS A 115 -5.74 -7.52 2.66
N ALA A 116 -6.06 -7.33 3.93
CA ALA A 116 -5.88 -6.05 4.60
C ALA A 116 -5.43 -6.25 6.04
N MET A 117 -4.85 -5.20 6.60
CA MET A 117 -4.61 -5.07 8.02
C MET A 117 -5.02 -3.69 8.53
N VAL A 118 -5.34 -3.61 9.81
CA VAL A 118 -5.63 -2.34 10.49
C VAL A 118 -4.39 -1.90 11.26
N VAL A 119 -3.97 -0.68 10.99
CA VAL A 119 -2.76 -0.06 11.55
C VAL A 119 -3.13 1.29 12.17
N ASP A 120 -2.64 1.63 13.36
CA ASP A 120 -2.79 2.98 13.89
C ASP A 120 -1.69 3.94 13.41
N LEU A 121 -1.87 5.23 13.65
CA LEU A 121 -0.86 6.25 13.31
C LEU A 121 0.44 6.19 14.14
N ASN A 122 0.53 5.29 15.13
CA ASN A 122 1.76 5.02 15.88
C ASN A 122 2.52 3.78 15.35
N GLY A 123 1.94 3.06 14.39
CA GLY A 123 2.52 1.87 13.77
C GLY A 123 2.14 0.54 14.41
N ASN A 124 1.15 0.52 15.30
CA ASN A 124 0.63 -0.72 15.89
C ASN A 124 -0.32 -1.41 14.90
N ILE A 125 -0.16 -2.74 14.75
CA ILE A 125 -1.01 -3.59 13.90
C ILE A 125 -2.02 -4.32 14.78
N TYR A 126 -3.31 -4.21 14.45
CA TYR A 126 -4.40 -4.70 15.31
C TYR A 126 -5.09 -5.96 14.79
N SER A 127 -5.24 -6.08 13.48
CA SER A 127 -5.94 -7.22 12.85
C SER A 127 -5.52 -7.37 11.41
N ASN A 128 -5.65 -8.60 10.91
CA ASN A 128 -5.57 -8.93 9.49
C ASN A 128 -6.91 -9.54 9.03
N ILE A 129 -7.21 -9.38 7.75
CA ILE A 129 -8.39 -9.95 7.11
C ILE A 129 -8.06 -10.32 5.67
N THR A 130 -8.50 -11.49 5.24
CA THR A 130 -8.48 -11.90 3.84
C THR A 130 -9.84 -11.59 3.22
N PHE A 131 -9.85 -10.84 2.12
CA PHE A 131 -11.08 -10.50 1.41
C PHE A 131 -11.52 -11.59 0.44
N GLY A 132 -10.56 -12.22 -0.23
CA GLY A 132 -10.80 -13.22 -1.28
C GLY A 132 -9.87 -13.04 -2.47
N PRO A 133 -10.16 -13.69 -3.61
CA PRO A 133 -9.31 -13.65 -4.79
C PRO A 133 -9.00 -12.23 -5.26
N SER A 134 -7.74 -12.01 -5.65
CA SER A 134 -7.29 -10.77 -6.29
C SER A 134 -7.76 -10.70 -7.75
N PHE A 135 -7.68 -9.52 -8.33
CA PHE A 135 -7.95 -9.33 -9.75
C PHE A 135 -6.85 -9.96 -10.61
N VAL A 136 -7.27 -10.67 -11.65
CA VAL A 136 -6.40 -11.18 -12.72
C VAL A 136 -6.91 -10.65 -14.04
N ASP A 137 -6.01 -10.05 -14.82
CA ASP A 137 -6.29 -9.67 -16.20
C ASP A 137 -6.33 -10.94 -17.07
N VAL A 138 -7.51 -11.28 -17.56
CA VAL A 138 -7.76 -12.46 -18.38
C VAL A 138 -7.09 -12.41 -19.75
N ALA A 139 -6.84 -11.22 -20.30
CA ALA A 139 -6.22 -11.08 -21.62
C ALA A 139 -4.71 -11.40 -21.55
N THR A 140 -4.07 -11.05 -20.44
CA THR A 140 -2.63 -11.25 -20.25
C THR A 140 -2.30 -12.41 -19.32
N ASN A 141 -3.30 -12.97 -18.63
CA ASN A 141 -3.15 -13.93 -17.54
C ASN A 141 -2.14 -13.44 -16.48
N ARG A 142 -2.28 -12.18 -16.05
CA ARG A 142 -1.41 -11.57 -15.04
C ARG A 142 -2.22 -11.07 -13.86
N TRP A 143 -1.71 -11.33 -12.66
CA TRP A 143 -2.19 -10.64 -11.46
C TRP A 143 -1.81 -9.17 -11.57
N ILE A 144 -2.79 -8.30 -11.31
CA ILE A 144 -2.57 -6.86 -11.28
C ILE A 144 -3.03 -6.34 -9.91
N PRO A 145 -2.12 -5.78 -9.07
CA PRO A 145 -2.49 -5.16 -7.81
C PRO A 145 -3.29 -3.88 -8.05
N ASP A 146 -3.79 -3.26 -6.97
CA ASP A 146 -4.47 -1.96 -7.03
C ASP A 146 -5.74 -1.96 -7.91
N ARG A 147 -6.46 -3.09 -7.95
CA ARG A 147 -7.74 -3.18 -8.68
C ARG A 147 -8.95 -3.14 -7.77
N ALA A 148 -8.83 -3.68 -6.56
CA ALA A 148 -9.86 -3.53 -5.53
C ALA A 148 -9.78 -2.14 -4.90
N ASN A 149 -10.93 -1.53 -4.63
CA ASN A 149 -11.03 -0.25 -3.92
C ASN A 149 -11.81 -0.44 -2.63
N ILE A 150 -11.34 0.18 -1.56
CA ILE A 150 -12.06 0.28 -0.29
C ILE A 150 -12.63 1.70 -0.18
N ILE A 151 -13.93 1.77 0.04
CA ILE A 151 -14.65 3.01 0.30
C ILE A 151 -15.18 2.94 1.73
N ALA A 152 -14.73 3.86 2.58
CA ALA A 152 -15.31 4.03 3.90
C ALA A 152 -16.78 4.47 3.75
N ASN A 153 -17.69 3.90 4.55
CA ASN A 153 -19.09 4.29 4.50
C ASN A 153 -19.30 5.66 5.18
N PHE A 154 -20.48 6.27 5.06
CA PHE A 154 -20.82 7.58 5.67
C PHE A 154 -20.52 7.66 7.18
N ASP A 155 -20.54 6.51 7.86
CA ASP A 155 -20.03 6.35 9.22
C ASP A 155 -18.78 5.44 9.17
N PRO A 156 -17.57 6.03 9.03
CA PRO A 156 -16.32 5.26 8.92
C PRO A 156 -16.02 4.49 10.21
N ASP A 157 -16.65 4.85 11.34
CA ASP A 157 -16.56 4.14 12.60
C ASP A 157 -17.34 2.83 12.60
N LYS A 158 -18.25 2.59 11.65
CA LYS A 158 -19.09 1.39 11.69
C LYS A 158 -18.82 0.40 10.58
N LYS A 159 -18.59 0.84 9.33
CA LYS A 159 -18.50 -0.07 8.16
C LYS A 159 -17.65 0.52 7.03
N PHE A 160 -17.08 -0.35 6.20
CA PHE A 160 -16.52 -0.02 4.89
C PHE A 160 -17.06 -0.98 3.83
N THR A 161 -17.01 -0.56 2.56
CA THR A 161 -17.41 -1.37 1.41
C THR A 161 -16.19 -1.58 0.50
N ARG A 162 -15.94 -2.83 0.10
CA ARG A 162 -14.92 -3.17 -0.89
C ARG A 162 -15.58 -3.41 -2.25
N PHE A 163 -15.00 -2.83 -3.29
CA PHE A 163 -15.37 -3.03 -4.69
C PHE A 163 -14.20 -3.66 -5.43
N THR A 164 -14.46 -4.70 -6.22
CA THR A 164 -13.46 -5.31 -7.11
C THR A 164 -14.08 -5.44 -8.49
N PRO A 165 -13.34 -5.06 -9.56
CA PRO A 165 -13.77 -5.34 -10.92
C PRO A 165 -14.08 -6.83 -11.09
N LEU A 166 -15.17 -7.15 -11.77
CA LEU A 166 -15.52 -8.53 -12.09
C LEU A 166 -14.36 -9.16 -12.89
N THR A 167 -13.80 -10.25 -12.37
CA THR A 167 -13.07 -11.19 -13.20
C THR A 167 -14.12 -11.96 -13.98
N SER A 168 -14.06 -11.99 -15.31
CA SER A 168 -15.01 -12.77 -16.10
C SER A 168 -14.82 -14.25 -15.74
N SER A 169 -15.74 -14.80 -14.95
CA SER A 169 -15.83 -16.23 -14.73
C SER A 169 -16.35 -16.88 -16.01
N THR A 170 -15.52 -17.66 -16.68
CA THR A 170 -15.97 -18.69 -17.63
C THR A 170 -15.54 -20.04 -17.10
#